data_AF-A0A7H4Q0J1-F1
#
_entry.id   AF-A0A7H4Q0J1-F1
#
_cell.length_a   1.000
_cell.length_b   1.000
_cell.length_c   1.000
_cell.angle_alpha   90.00
_cell.angle_beta   90.00
_cell.angle_gamma   90.00
#
_symmetry.space_group_name_H-M   'P 1'
#
loop_
_entity.id
_entity.type
_entity.pdbx_description
1 polymer ?
#
loop_
_entity_poly.entity_id
_entity_poly.type
_entity_poly.pdbx_seq_one_letter_code
_entity_poly.pdbx_strand_id
1 'polypeptide(L)' 'MNVQTMLGMFHAQELFLVSVVRSMPPDARRRIADEFQAQVELAEAPHLTSAHDRETAEAFKAHIRKLSILLASFS' A
#
# COMPACT_ATOMS: atom_id res chain seq x y z
N MET A 1 -16.50 4.78 -16.52
CA MET A 1 -15.19 5.42 -16.21
C MET A 1 -14.11 4.61 -16.90
N ASN A 2 -13.14 5.23 -17.59
CA ASN A 2 -12.11 4.47 -18.30
C ASN A 2 -10.94 4.10 -17.34
N VAL A 3 -10.11 3.14 -17.76
CA VAL A 3 -8.97 2.64 -16.95
C VAL A 3 -7.98 3.76 -16.61
N GLN A 4 -7.74 4.71 -17.53
CA GLN A 4 -6.80 5.83 -17.32
C GLN A 4 -7.29 6.78 -16.21
N THR A 5 -8.57 7.12 -16.20
CA THR A 5 -9.21 7.93 -15.15
C THR A 5 -9.16 7.22 -13.81
N MET A 6 -9.38 5.90 -13.80
CA MET A 6 -9.33 5.09 -12.59
C MET A 6 -7.90 5.02 -12.01
N LEU A 7 -6.89 4.80 -12.85
CA LEU A 7 -5.47 4.81 -12.44
C LEU A 7 -5.06 6.19 -11.91
N GLY A 8 -5.48 7.27 -12.56
CA GLY A 8 -5.23 8.63 -12.09
C GLY A 8 -5.85 8.90 -10.71
N MET A 9 -7.06 8.37 -10.46
CA MET A 9 -7.73 8.49 -9.16
C MET A 9 -7.01 7.70 -8.06
N PHE A 10 -6.58 6.47 -8.34
CA PHE A 10 -5.78 5.68 -7.40
C PHE A 10 -4.47 6.36 -7.05
N HIS A 11 -3.79 6.91 -8.04
CA HIS A 11 -2.54 7.64 -7.80
C HIS A 11 -2.77 8.91 -6.95
N ALA A 12 -3.84 9.67 -7.21
CA ALA A 12 -4.18 10.83 -6.39
C ALA A 12 -4.50 10.42 -4.93
N GLN A 13 -5.18 9.29 -4.74
CA GLN A 13 -5.46 8.73 -3.41
C GLN A 13 -4.18 8.30 -2.69
N GLU A 14 -3.22 7.64 -3.37
CA GLU A 14 -1.91 7.31 -2.81
C GLU A 14 -1.19 8.57 -2.29
N LEU A 15 -1.12 9.61 -3.12
CA LEU A 15 -0.47 10.86 -2.78
C LEU A 15 -1.15 11.56 -1.60
N PHE A 16 -2.49 11.56 -1.59
CA PHE A 16 -3.24 12.11 -0.47
C PHE A 16 -2.97 11.35 0.83
N LEU A 17 -3.02 10.02 0.82
CA LEU A 17 -2.70 9.18 1.98
C LEU A 17 -1.30 9.50 2.52
N VAL A 18 -0.30 9.52 1.64
CA VAL A 18 1.09 9.84 2.01
C VAL A 18 1.20 11.23 2.62
N SER A 19 0.51 12.23 2.05
CA SER A 19 0.50 13.60 2.58
C SER A 19 -0.08 13.66 4.00
N VAL A 20 -1.18 12.94 4.24
CA VAL A 20 -1.83 12.83 5.55
C VAL A 20 -0.87 12.18 6.54
N VAL A 21 -0.27 11.03 6.21
CA VAL A 21 0.66 10.36 7.13
C VAL A 21 1.86 11.25 7.47
N ARG A 22 2.45 11.92 6.48
CA ARG A 22 3.60 12.82 6.71
C ARG A 22 3.26 14.00 7.64
N SER A 23 2.00 14.43 7.69
CA SER A 23 1.53 15.50 8.58
C SER A 23 1.37 15.07 10.05
N MET A 24 1.42 13.77 10.34
CA MET A 24 1.21 13.23 11.69
C MET A 24 2.48 13.28 12.56
N PRO A 25 2.35 13.21 13.91
CA PRO A 25 3.48 13.07 14.82
C PRO A 25 4.35 11.83 14.52
N PRO A 26 5.66 11.85 14.83
CA PRO A 26 6.59 10.75 14.52
C PRO A 26 6.10 9.37 14.98
N ASP A 27 5.60 9.27 16.21
CA ASP A 27 5.11 8.01 16.78
C ASP A 27 3.92 7.43 15.98
N ALA A 28 3.03 8.31 15.50
CA ALA A 28 1.89 7.90 14.68
C ALA A 28 2.34 7.43 13.30
N ARG A 29 3.29 8.13 12.67
CA ARG A 29 3.89 7.71 11.39
C ARG A 29 4.53 6.34 11.52
N ARG A 30 5.28 6.12 12.61
CA ARG A 30 5.96 4.86 12.87
C ARG A 30 4.97 3.70 13.02
N ARG A 31 3.92 3.87 13.82
CA ARG A 31 2.86 2.85 13.97
C ARG A 31 2.19 2.50 12.64
N ILE A 32 1.92 3.50 11.80
CA ILE A 32 1.33 3.28 10.47
C ILE A 32 2.29 2.52 9.56
N ALA A 33 3.58 2.86 9.58
CA ALA A 33 4.59 2.13 8.81
C ALA A 33 4.72 0.66 9.26
N ASP A 34 4.72 0.41 10.57
CA ASP A 34 4.78 -0.94 11.13
C ASP A 34 3.52 -1.76 10.76
N GLU A 35 2.33 -1.16 10.75
CA GLU A 35 1.08 -1.81 10.31
C GLU A 35 1.10 -2.17 8.82
N PHE A 36 1.56 -1.26 7.96
CA PHE A 36 1.72 -1.55 6.53
C PHE A 36 2.72 -2.69 6.28
N GLN A 37 3.78 -2.74 7.09
CA GLN A 37 4.75 -3.83 7.03
C GLN A 37 4.11 -5.17 7.42
N ALA A 38 3.29 -5.21 8.48
CA ALA A 38 2.54 -6.42 8.85
C ALA A 38 1.58 -6.86 7.73
N GLN A 39 0.94 -5.91 7.03
CA GLN A 39 0.07 -6.24 5.90
C GLN A 39 0.83 -6.80 4.69
N VAL A 40 2.06 -6.35 4.44
CA VAL A 40 2.93 -6.96 3.42
C VAL A 40 3.22 -8.42 3.77
N GLU A 41 3.59 -8.70 5.01
CA GLU A 41 3.88 -10.06 5.49
C GLU A 41 2.66 -10.98 5.37
N LEU A 42 1.47 -10.47 5.73
CA LEU A 42 0.21 -11.19 5.55
C LEU A 42 -0.11 -11.44 4.08
N ALA A 43 0.06 -10.45 3.21
CA ALA A 43 -0.24 -10.58 1.78
C ALA A 43 0.70 -11.57 1.07
N GLU A 44 1.92 -11.74 1.57
CA GLU A 44 2.90 -12.70 1.06
C GLU A 44 2.67 -14.13 1.56
N ALA A 45 1.70 -14.34 2.47
CA ALA A 45 1.38 -15.66 3.00
C ALA A 45 0.91 -16.64 1.88
N PRO A 46 1.50 -17.85 1.79
CA PRO A 46 1.34 -18.75 0.64
C PRO A 46 -0.08 -19.30 0.39
N HIS A 47 -1.02 -19.08 1.30
CA HIS A 47 -2.36 -19.68 1.29
C HIS A 47 -3.47 -18.73 0.79
N LEU A 48 -3.16 -17.49 0.39
CA LEU A 48 -4.17 -16.47 0.08
C LEU A 48 -4.47 -16.26 -1.41
N THR A 49 -3.73 -16.87 -2.34
CA THR A 49 -3.86 -16.56 -3.78
C THR A 49 -4.51 -17.72 -4.55
N SER A 50 -5.77 -17.54 -4.97
CA SER A 50 -6.44 -18.43 -5.94
C SER A 50 -5.84 -18.22 -7.35
N ALA A 51 -5.75 -19.28 -8.16
CA ALA A 51 -5.14 -19.22 -9.49
C ALA A 51 -5.84 -18.25 -10.46
N HIS A 52 -7.12 -17.95 -10.23
CA HIS A 52 -7.94 -17.10 -11.10
C HIS A 52 -7.61 -15.60 -10.94
N ASP A 53 -7.14 -15.18 -9.77
CA ASP A 53 -6.93 -13.75 -9.44
C ASP A 53 -5.46 -13.40 -9.24
N ARG A 54 -4.55 -14.25 -9.74
CA ARG A 54 -3.12 -14.15 -9.47
C ARG A 54 -2.52 -12.84 -9.95
N GLU A 55 -2.88 -12.34 -11.13
CA GLU A 55 -2.35 -11.06 -11.63
C GLU A 55 -2.78 -9.88 -10.77
N THR A 56 -4.05 -9.82 -10.39
CA THR A 56 -4.60 -8.82 -9.47
C THR A 56 -3.95 -8.92 -8.09
N ALA A 57 -3.74 -10.13 -7.58
CA ALA A 57 -3.09 -10.37 -6.30
C ALA A 57 -1.62 -9.93 -6.31
N GLU A 58 -0.87 -10.21 -7.38
CA GLU A 58 0.51 -9.76 -7.51
C GLU A 58 0.61 -8.24 -7.68
N ALA A 59 -0.31 -7.62 -8.43
CA ALA A 59 -0.40 -6.17 -8.53
C ALA A 59 -0.68 -5.51 -7.16
N PHE A 60 -1.60 -6.10 -6.38
CA PHE A 60 -1.89 -5.66 -5.01
C PHE A 60 -0.67 -5.81 -4.08
N LYS A 61 0.01 -6.96 -4.09
CA LYS A 61 1.24 -7.20 -3.31
C LYS A 61 2.34 -6.20 -3.66
N ALA A 62 2.55 -5.94 -4.96
CA ALA A 62 3.53 -4.95 -5.42
C ALA A 62 3.18 -3.54 -4.92
N HIS A 63 1.89 -3.16 -4.97
CA HIS A 63 1.41 -1.86 -4.51
C HIS A 63 1.57 -1.68 -3.00
N ILE A 64 1.15 -2.65 -2.18
CA ILE A 64 1.26 -2.54 -0.71
C ILE A 64 2.71 -2.54 -0.26
N ARG A 65 3.60 -3.30 -0.93
CA ARG A 65 5.05 -3.27 -0.67
C ARG A 65 5.65 -1.90 -0.99
N LYS A 66 5.29 -1.29 -2.12
CA LYS A 66 5.70 0.08 -2.48
C LYS A 66 5.28 1.08 -1.41
N LEU A 67 4.04 1.01 -0.92
CA LEU A 67 3.55 1.90 0.14
C LEU A 67 4.28 1.68 1.46
N SER A 68 4.51 0.43 1.89
CA SER A 68 5.28 0.12 3.11
C SER A 68 6.67 0.75 3.07
N ILE A 69 7.41 0.58 1.96
CA ILE A 69 8.74 1.17 1.76
C ILE A 69 8.70 2.70 1.86
N LEU A 70 7.71 3.32 1.20
CA LEU A 70 7.56 4.77 1.21
C LEU A 70 7.26 5.30 2.62
N LEU A 71 6.37 4.64 3.36
CA LEU A 71 5.99 5.03 4.71
C LEU A 71 7.13 4.84 5.72
N ALA A 72 7.92 3.77 5.58
CA ALA A 72 9.13 3.53 6.36
C ALA A 72 10.18 4.64 6.17
N SER A 73 10.18 5.34 5.02
CA SER A 73 11.08 6.49 4.81
C SER A 73 10.69 7.75 5.58
N PHE A 74 9.49 7.81 6.18
CA PHE A 74 9.01 8.95 6.96
C PHE A 74 9.15 8.77 8.48
N SER A 75 9.56 7.58 8.94
CA SER A 75 9.78 7.28 10.36
C SER A 75 11.16 7.75 10.82
#